data_AF-F3ZUQ9-F1
#
_entry.id   AF-F3ZUQ9-F1
#
_cell.length_a   1.000
_cell.length_b   1.000
_cell.length_c   1.000
_cell.angle_alpha   90.00
_cell.angle_beta   90.00
_cell.angle_gamma   90.00
#
_symmetry.space_group_name_H-M   'P 1'
#
loop_
_entity.id
_entity.type
_entity.pdbx_description
1 polymer ?
#
loop_
_entity_poly.entity_id
_entity_poly.type
_entity_poly.pdbx_seq_one_letter_code
_entity_poly.pdbx_strand_id
1 'polypeptide(L)'
;MNPGITQGHRKQEDKFDYNKDAGMFVCPAGHLAIRKARQGKKNSGKNQTYTYLFDIEKCKTCALKDGCYKPGAKSKTYAVTIKSDEHRDQMTFQESDYFREKSKHRYKVEAKNSELKNVHGYGRASSYGIKNMQMQGAMAIFVVNLKRILKLNM
;
A
#
# COMPACT_ATOMS: atom_id res chain seq x y z
N MET A 1 -10.21 1.84 -5.16
CA MET A 1 -9.05 2.15 -4.30
C MET A 1 -8.25 0.87 -4.10
N ASN A 2 -6.94 0.89 -4.33
CA ASN A 2 -6.09 -0.25 -3.98
C ASN A 2 -5.92 -0.26 -2.45
N PRO A 3 -6.24 -1.37 -1.75
CA PRO A 3 -5.94 -1.52 -0.33
C PRO A 3 -4.43 -1.73 -0.18
N GLY A 4 -3.67 -0.65 -0.36
CA GLY A 4 -2.22 -0.63 -0.23
C GLY A 4 -1.81 0.04 1.08
N ILE A 5 -0.77 -0.49 1.72
CA ILE A 5 -0.12 0.11 2.89
C ILE A 5 0.25 1.55 2.52
N THR A 6 -0.15 2.52 3.35
CA THR A 6 0.07 3.98 3.17
C THR A 6 1.55 4.35 2.99
N GLN A 7 2.44 3.47 3.45
CA GLN A 7 3.91 3.57 3.37
C GLN A 7 4.54 2.94 2.11
N GLY A 8 3.74 2.37 1.19
CA GLY A 8 4.26 1.68 0.00
C GLY A 8 5.09 0.43 0.36
N HIS A 9 5.76 -0.16 -0.64
CA HIS A 9 6.56 -1.39 -0.47
C HIS A 9 8.08 -1.14 -0.36
N ARG A 10 8.53 0.13 -0.33
CA ARG A 10 9.97 0.44 -0.31
C ARG A 10 10.54 0.30 1.10
N LYS A 11 11.66 -0.39 1.23
CA LYS A 11 12.43 -0.44 2.48
C LYS A 11 12.99 0.95 2.78
N GLN A 12 13.19 1.25 4.06
CA GLN A 12 13.71 2.55 4.50
C GLN A 12 15.13 2.80 3.98
N GLU A 13 15.91 1.74 3.84
CA GLU A 13 17.28 1.69 3.32
C GLU A 13 17.37 2.11 1.85
N ASP A 14 16.28 1.96 1.08
CA ASP A 14 16.20 2.32 -0.33
C ASP A 14 15.71 3.76 -0.56
N LYS A 15 15.49 4.54 0.52
CA LYS A 15 14.98 5.90 0.41
C LYS A 15 16.11 6.85 0.06
N PHE A 16 15.87 7.66 -0.97
CA PHE A 16 16.72 8.77 -1.33
C PHE A 16 16.35 9.96 -0.43
N ASP A 17 17.32 10.79 -0.09
CA ASP A 17 17.09 11.95 0.76
C ASP A 17 16.57 13.13 -0.04
N TYR A 18 15.59 13.85 0.50
CA TYR A 18 15.05 15.03 -0.17
C TYR A 18 15.78 16.29 0.30
N ASN A 19 16.54 16.92 -0.59
CA ASN A 19 17.14 18.22 -0.33
C ASN A 19 16.09 19.32 -0.59
N LYS A 20 15.68 20.01 0.48
CA LYS A 20 14.64 21.04 0.43
C LYS A 20 15.08 22.30 -0.31
N ASP A 21 16.35 22.71 -0.16
CA ASP A 21 16.89 23.92 -0.78
C ASP A 21 17.01 23.77 -2.30
N ALA A 22 17.44 22.59 -2.76
CA ALA A 22 17.51 22.27 -4.18
C ALA A 22 16.17 21.80 -4.77
N GLY A 23 15.23 21.40 -3.92
CA GLY A 23 13.96 20.79 -4.33
C GLY A 23 14.10 19.44 -5.03
N MET A 24 15.25 18.76 -4.85
CA MET A 24 15.66 17.54 -5.57
C MET A 24 16.05 16.41 -4.60
N PHE A 25 16.00 15.17 -5.08
CA PHE A 25 16.48 14.01 -4.31
C PHE A 25 17.99 13.82 -4.45
N VAL A 26 18.62 13.37 -3.38
CA VAL A 26 20.01 12.93 -3.27
C VAL A 26 20.02 11.42 -3.13
N CYS A 27 20.79 10.71 -3.96
CA CYS A 27 20.93 9.26 -3.85
C CYS A 27 21.86 8.86 -2.69
N PRO A 28 21.90 7.58 -2.29
CA PRO A 28 22.79 7.11 -1.22
C PRO A 28 24.30 7.35 -1.47
N ALA A 29 24.71 7.51 -2.73
CA ALA A 29 26.08 7.89 -3.10
C ALA A 29 26.34 9.42 -3.06
N GLY A 30 25.37 10.22 -2.62
CA GLY A 30 25.48 11.68 -2.53
C GLY A 30 25.18 12.45 -3.81
N HIS A 31 24.78 11.79 -4.90
CA HIS A 31 24.48 12.49 -6.17
C HIS A 31 23.07 13.09 -6.17
N LEU A 32 22.96 14.38 -6.52
CA LEU A 32 21.69 15.09 -6.70
C LEU A 32 21.02 14.72 -8.03
N ALA A 33 19.69 14.63 -8.02
CA ALA A 33 18.89 14.52 -9.23
C ALA A 33 19.06 15.75 -10.13
N ILE A 34 19.14 15.52 -11.44
CA ILE A 34 19.35 16.57 -12.45
C ILE A 34 18.04 17.18 -12.95
N ARG A 35 16.93 16.45 -12.81
CA ARG A 35 15.63 16.90 -13.32
C ARG A 35 14.48 16.31 -12.52
N LYS A 36 13.44 17.10 -12.31
CA LYS A 36 12.13 16.68 -11.79
C LYS A 36 11.08 16.82 -12.89
N ALA A 37 10.22 15.83 -13.04
CA ALA A 37 9.08 15.88 -13.95
C ALA A 37 7.82 15.33 -13.28
N ARG A 38 6.66 15.95 -13.51
CA ARG A 38 5.36 15.41 -13.08
C ARG A 38 4.82 14.50 -14.19
N GLN A 39 4.57 13.24 -13.86
CA GLN A 39 4.08 12.22 -14.77
C GLN A 39 2.66 11.75 -14.40
N GLY A 40 1.93 11.26 -15.40
CA GLY A 40 0.56 10.76 -15.27
C GLY A 40 -0.52 11.78 -15.67
N LYS A 41 -1.67 11.28 -16.13
CA LYS A 41 -2.83 12.10 -16.53
C LYS A 41 -3.75 12.36 -15.33
N LYS A 42 -4.30 13.57 -15.23
CA LYS A 42 -5.38 13.89 -14.27
C LYS A 42 -6.63 13.06 -14.61
N ASN A 43 -7.47 12.78 -13.62
CA ASN A 43 -8.76 12.09 -13.76
C ASN A 43 -8.68 10.67 -14.36
N SER A 44 -7.53 9.99 -14.22
CA SER A 44 -7.32 8.63 -14.75
C SER A 44 -7.52 7.51 -13.71
N GLY A 45 -8.09 7.83 -12.54
CA GLY A 45 -8.25 6.89 -11.41
C GLY A 45 -6.93 6.48 -10.72
N LYS A 46 -5.79 7.03 -11.16
CA LYS A 46 -4.45 6.80 -10.58
C LYS A 46 -3.82 8.11 -10.14
N ASN A 47 -3.08 8.06 -9.03
CA ASN A 47 -2.32 9.20 -8.53
C ASN A 47 -1.19 9.57 -9.50
N GLN A 48 -0.98 10.87 -9.69
CA GLN A 48 0.18 11.37 -10.43
C GLN A 48 1.46 11.17 -9.62
N THR A 49 2.61 11.24 -10.28
CA THR A 49 3.91 10.95 -9.68
C THR A 49 4.93 12.03 -10.05
N TYR A 50 5.74 12.46 -9.10
CA TYR A 50 6.97 13.22 -9.41
C TYR A 50 8.11 12.24 -9.66
N THR A 51 8.69 12.29 -10.85
CA THR A 51 9.84 11.47 -11.25
C THR A 51 11.08 12.34 -11.29
N TYR A 52 12.07 11.97 -10.50
CA TYR A 52 13.38 12.61 -10.41
C TYR A 52 14.38 11.79 -11.20
N LEU A 53 15.06 12.40 -12.17
CA LEU A 53 16.04 11.75 -13.03
C LEU A 53 17.44 12.03 -12.49
N PHE A 54 18.28 11.00 -12.50
CA PHE A 54 19.68 11.07 -12.11
C PHE A 54 20.57 10.95 -13.34
N ASP A 55 21.76 11.55 -13.24
CA ASP A 55 22.78 11.44 -14.25
C ASP A 55 23.26 9.99 -14.36
N ILE A 56 23.01 9.40 -15.53
CA ILE A 56 23.33 7.99 -15.79
C ILE A 56 24.83 7.77 -15.96
N GLU A 57 25.58 8.77 -16.42
CA GLU A 57 27.03 8.66 -16.58
C GLU A 57 27.70 8.55 -15.21
N LYS A 58 27.22 9.33 -14.23
CA LYS A 58 27.64 9.16 -12.83
C LYS A 58 27.26 7.79 -12.27
N CYS A 59 26.11 7.24 -12.66
CA CYS A 59 25.70 5.91 -12.20
C CYS A 59 26.60 4.79 -12.74
N LYS A 60 27.13 4.93 -13.96
CA LYS A 60 28.01 3.92 -14.59
C LYS A 60 29.36 3.78 -13.87
N THR A 61 29.89 4.89 -13.33
CA THR A 61 31.18 4.93 -12.64
C THR A 61 31.06 4.96 -11.12
N CYS A 62 29.83 4.95 -10.58
CA CYS A 62 29.57 5.01 -9.15
C CYS A 62 30.11 3.78 -8.40
N ALA A 63 30.66 3.99 -7.21
CA ALA A 63 31.09 2.91 -6.32
C ALA A 63 29.92 1.99 -5.91
N LEU A 64 28.69 2.54 -5.83
CA LEU A 64 27.47 1.78 -5.54
C LEU A 64 26.78 1.24 -6.79
N LYS A 65 27.45 1.17 -7.95
CA LYS A 65 26.82 0.73 -9.21
C LYS A 65 26.27 -0.70 -9.11
N ASP A 66 26.94 -1.59 -8.39
CA ASP A 66 26.56 -2.98 -8.27
C ASP A 66 25.33 -3.08 -7.35
N GLY A 67 24.20 -3.51 -7.93
CA GLY A 67 22.89 -3.53 -7.26
C GLY A 67 22.06 -2.24 -7.40
N CYS A 68 22.65 -1.11 -7.80
CA CYS A 68 21.91 0.14 -8.03
C CYS A 68 21.68 0.44 -9.52
N TYR A 69 22.71 0.26 -10.35
CA TYR A 69 22.67 0.53 -11.78
C TYR A 69 22.54 -0.79 -12.56
N LYS A 70 21.58 -0.84 -13.48
CA LYS A 70 21.44 -1.96 -14.41
C LYS A 70 22.28 -1.68 -15.65
N PRO A 71 23.25 -2.55 -16.03
CA PRO A 71 24.04 -2.38 -17.25
C PRO A 71 23.15 -2.15 -18.48
N GLY A 72 23.47 -1.13 -19.27
CA GLY A 72 22.71 -0.73 -20.46
C GLY A 72 21.45 0.12 -20.19
N ALA A 73 21.16 0.48 -18.93
CA ALA A 73 20.04 1.36 -18.63
C ALA A 73 20.29 2.77 -19.17
N LYS A 74 19.30 3.31 -19.91
CA LYS A 74 19.35 4.68 -20.48
C LYS A 74 18.98 5.78 -19.49
N SER A 75 18.39 5.42 -18.35
CA SER A 75 17.98 6.37 -17.33
C SER A 75 17.99 5.74 -15.94
N LYS A 76 18.23 6.58 -14.93
CA LYS A 76 18.04 6.25 -13.52
C LYS A 76 17.01 7.22 -12.98
N THR A 77 15.96 6.71 -12.38
CA THR A 77 14.87 7.54 -11.86
C THR A 77 14.46 7.15 -10.44
N TYR A 78 13.99 8.14 -9.69
CA TYR A 78 13.36 7.97 -8.40
C TYR A 78 11.99 8.64 -8.44
N ALA A 79 10.93 7.85 -8.27
CA ALA A 79 9.56 8.32 -8.44
C ALA A 79 8.83 8.41 -7.10
N VAL A 80 8.18 9.53 -6.80
CA VAL A 80 7.40 9.77 -5.58
C VAL A 80 5.97 10.07 -5.95
N THR A 81 5.05 9.23 -5.51
CA THR A 81 3.61 9.40 -5.76
C THR A 81 3.09 10.63 -5.04
N ILE A 82 2.34 11.46 -5.77
CA ILE A 82 1.60 12.58 -5.22
C ILE A 82 0.38 11.99 -4.53
N LYS A 83 0.38 12.02 -3.19
CA LYS A 83 -0.77 11.53 -2.41
C LYS A 83 -1.94 12.51 -2.59
N SER A 84 -3.14 11.97 -2.80
CA SER A 84 -4.35 12.77 -2.78
C SER A 84 -4.67 13.23 -1.35
N ASP A 85 -5.55 14.22 -1.21
CA ASP A 85 -5.94 14.72 0.11
C ASP A 85 -6.59 13.60 0.95
N GLU A 86 -7.41 12.73 0.36
CA GLU A 86 -8.03 11.60 1.05
C GLU A 86 -6.98 10.61 1.58
N HIS A 87 -5.90 10.38 0.83
CA HIS A 87 -4.80 9.55 1.29
C HIS A 87 -4.02 10.21 2.44
N ARG A 88 -3.92 11.54 2.47
CA ARG A 88 -3.29 12.27 3.58
C ARG A 88 -4.15 12.22 4.83
N ASP A 89 -5.45 12.39 4.68
CA ASP A 89 -6.41 12.31 5.77
C ASP A 89 -6.43 10.89 6.36
N GLN A 90 -6.39 9.86 5.51
CA GLN A 90 -6.27 8.47 5.96
C GLN A 90 -4.98 8.21 6.75
N MET A 91 -3.83 8.77 6.33
CA MET A 91 -2.58 8.64 7.09
C MET A 91 -2.70 9.29 8.46
N THR A 92 -3.23 10.50 8.51
CA THR A 92 -3.45 11.25 9.75
C THR A 92 -4.39 10.47 10.68
N PHE A 93 -5.47 9.91 10.13
CA PHE A 93 -6.39 9.06 10.89
C PHE A 93 -5.72 7.79 11.43
N GLN A 94 -4.84 7.15 10.65
CA GLN A 94 -4.10 5.97 11.09
C GLN A 94 -3.13 6.26 12.25
N GLU A 95 -2.66 7.50 12.39
CA GLU A 95 -1.81 7.93 13.50
C GLU A 95 -2.60 8.21 14.79
N SER A 96 -3.92 8.37 14.70
CA SER A 96 -4.78 8.60 15.88
C SER A 96 -4.76 7.43 16.86
N ASP A 97 -4.84 7.76 18.15
CA ASP A 97 -4.92 6.76 19.22
C ASP A 97 -6.16 5.86 19.08
N TYR A 98 -7.28 6.45 18.64
CA TYR A 98 -8.49 5.69 18.33
C TYR A 98 -8.23 4.58 17.31
N PHE A 99 -7.58 4.90 16.18
CA PHE A 99 -7.27 3.91 15.15
C PHE A 99 -6.29 2.86 15.67
N ARG A 100 -5.22 3.30 16.36
CA ARG A 100 -4.20 2.40 16.92
C ARG A 100 -4.83 1.39 17.88
N GLU A 101 -5.70 1.84 18.78
CA GLU A 101 -6.38 0.98 19.73
C GLU A 101 -7.36 0.01 19.05
N LYS A 102 -8.19 0.51 18.12
CA LYS A 102 -9.09 -0.37 17.35
C LYS A 102 -8.35 -1.39 16.50
N SER A 103 -7.21 -1.01 15.92
CA SER A 103 -6.37 -1.89 15.08
C SER A 103 -5.84 -3.09 15.88
N LYS A 104 -5.54 -2.93 17.18
CA LYS A 104 -5.14 -4.06 18.05
C LYS A 104 -6.21 -5.14 18.15
N HIS A 105 -7.48 -4.84 17.89
CA HIS A 105 -8.55 -5.83 17.91
C HIS A 105 -8.77 -6.54 16.57
N ARG A 106 -8.02 -6.20 15.50
CA ARG A 106 -8.20 -6.76 14.15
C ARG A 106 -8.08 -8.28 14.11
N TYR A 107 -7.21 -8.87 14.94
CA TYR A 107 -7.04 -10.32 15.02
C TYR A 107 -8.35 -11.04 15.39
N LYS A 108 -9.25 -10.41 16.17
CA LYS A 108 -10.55 -10.99 16.53
C LYS A 108 -11.45 -11.13 15.30
N VAL A 109 -11.40 -10.14 14.41
CA VAL A 109 -12.17 -10.12 13.16
C VAL A 109 -11.57 -11.10 12.15
N GLU A 110 -10.24 -11.11 12.01
CA GLU A 110 -9.53 -12.04 11.12
C GLU A 110 -9.79 -13.50 11.49
N ALA A 111 -9.77 -13.83 12.79
CA ALA A 111 -10.13 -15.16 13.27
C ALA A 111 -11.56 -15.55 12.87
N LYS A 112 -12.54 -14.63 13.01
CA LYS A 112 -13.93 -14.90 12.59
C LYS A 112 -14.10 -15.01 11.08
N ASN A 113 -13.38 -14.22 10.30
CA ASN A 113 -13.36 -14.36 8.85
C ASN A 113 -12.73 -15.68 8.40
N SER A 114 -11.69 -16.14 9.10
CA SER A 114 -11.06 -17.45 8.86
C SER A 114 -12.03 -18.59 9.17
N GLU A 115 -12.71 -18.54 10.31
CA GLU A 115 -13.76 -19.50 10.69
C GLU A 115 -14.87 -19.56 9.63
N LEU A 116 -15.42 -18.41 9.23
CA LEU A 116 -16.43 -18.32 8.18
C LEU A 116 -15.96 -18.99 6.89
N LYS A 117 -14.74 -18.70 6.44
CA LYS A 117 -14.22 -19.22 5.16
C LYS A 117 -13.90 -20.70 5.21
N ASN A 118 -13.20 -21.15 6.24
CA ASN A 118 -12.60 -22.48 6.30
C ASN A 118 -13.53 -23.51 6.95
N VAL A 119 -14.26 -23.13 8.00
CA VAL A 119 -15.16 -24.04 8.73
C VAL A 119 -16.56 -24.04 8.12
N HIS A 120 -17.03 -22.87 7.66
CA HIS A 120 -18.39 -22.71 7.14
C HIS A 120 -18.46 -22.57 5.61
N GLY A 121 -17.34 -22.79 4.91
CA GLY A 121 -17.30 -22.83 3.45
C GLY A 121 -17.56 -21.48 2.76
N TYR A 122 -17.56 -20.36 3.50
CA TYR A 122 -17.83 -19.03 2.93
C TYR A 122 -16.78 -18.57 1.92
N GLY A 123 -15.62 -19.24 1.84
CA GLY A 123 -14.61 -18.98 0.82
C GLY A 123 -15.05 -19.32 -0.60
N ARG A 124 -16.14 -20.07 -0.79
CA ARG A 124 -16.66 -20.46 -2.10
C ARG A 124 -18.05 -19.89 -2.31
N ALA A 125 -18.27 -19.22 -3.43
CA ALA A 125 -19.59 -18.75 -3.81
C ALA A 125 -20.50 -19.96 -4.16
N SER A 126 -21.71 -19.99 -3.60
CA SER A 126 -22.71 -21.02 -3.89
C SER A 126 -23.48 -20.74 -5.18
N SER A 127 -23.52 -19.49 -5.63
CA SER A 127 -24.18 -19.06 -6.87
C SER A 127 -23.55 -17.78 -7.40
N TYR A 128 -23.81 -17.47 -8.68
CA TYR A 128 -23.27 -16.29 -9.35
C TYR A 128 -24.08 -15.03 -9.01
N GLY A 129 -23.39 -13.88 -8.96
CA GLY A 129 -24.00 -12.56 -8.82
C GLY A 129 -23.97 -11.97 -7.40
N ILE A 130 -23.88 -10.65 -7.34
CA ILE A 130 -23.67 -9.89 -6.08
C ILE A 130 -24.79 -10.14 -5.08
N LYS A 131 -26.06 -10.17 -5.52
CA LYS A 131 -27.22 -10.41 -4.64
C LYS A 131 -27.14 -11.78 -3.94
N ASN A 132 -26.74 -12.82 -4.69
CA ASN A 132 -26.59 -14.16 -4.14
C ASN A 132 -25.42 -14.24 -3.14
N MET A 133 -24.30 -13.59 -3.45
CA MET A 133 -23.17 -13.49 -2.52
C MET A 133 -23.52 -12.72 -1.23
N GLN A 134 -24.33 -11.65 -1.34
CA GLN A 134 -24.83 -10.89 -0.19
C GLN A 134 -25.71 -11.78 0.70
N MET A 135 -26.65 -12.52 0.10
CA MET A 135 -27.52 -13.45 0.84
C MET A 135 -26.71 -14.55 1.53
N GLN A 136 -25.78 -15.18 0.79
CA GLN A 136 -24.87 -16.20 1.34
C GLN A 136 -24.08 -15.65 2.53
N GLY A 137 -23.53 -14.43 2.41
CA GLY A 137 -22.81 -13.77 3.49
C GLY A 137 -23.69 -13.51 4.72
N ALA A 138 -24.89 -12.96 4.52
CA ALA A 138 -25.83 -12.70 5.60
C ALA A 138 -26.21 -13.97 6.36
N MET A 139 -26.56 -15.05 5.64
CA MET A 139 -26.91 -16.33 6.24
C MET A 139 -25.73 -16.97 6.99
N ALA A 140 -24.52 -16.97 6.40
CA ALA A 140 -23.34 -17.52 7.04
C ALA A 140 -23.01 -16.79 8.34
N ILE A 141 -23.01 -15.46 8.32
CA ILE A 141 -22.76 -14.64 9.51
C ILE A 141 -23.82 -14.88 10.59
N PHE A 142 -25.10 -14.90 10.19
CA PHE A 142 -26.20 -15.16 11.12
C PHE A 142 -26.06 -16.51 11.84
N VAL A 143 -25.82 -17.58 11.08
CA VAL A 143 -25.67 -18.94 11.64
C VAL A 143 -24.45 -19.04 12.56
N VAL A 144 -23.31 -18.47 12.18
CA VAL A 144 -22.10 -18.47 13.03
C VAL A 144 -22.32 -17.71 14.33
N ASN A 145 -22.98 -16.56 14.26
CA ASN A 145 -23.32 -15.78 15.45
C ASN A 145 -24.29 -16.54 16.35
N LEU A 146 -25.31 -17.18 15.78
CA LEU A 146 -26.26 -18.01 16.54
C LEU A 146 -25.55 -19.16 17.25
N LYS A 147 -24.69 -19.91 16.55
CA LYS A 147 -23.88 -20.99 17.14
C LYS A 147 -23.03 -20.48 18.31
N ARG A 148 -22.47 -19.28 18.19
CA ARG A 148 -21.67 -18.67 19.24
C ARG A 148 -22.51 -18.31 20.47
N ILE A 149 -23.69 -17.71 20.29
CA ILE A 149 -24.61 -17.37 21.40
C ILE A 149 -25.00 -18.64 22.15
N LEU A 150 -25.39 -19.69 21.43
CA LEU A 150 -25.76 -20.96 22.03
C LEU A 150 -24.62 -21.56 22.86
N LYS A 151 -23.38 -21.50 22.36
CA LYS A 151 -22.20 -22.00 23.07
C LYS A 151 -21.81 -21.17 24.31
N LEU A 152 -22.17 -19.88 24.37
CA LEU A 152 -21.88 -19.02 25.52
C LEU A 152 -22.96 -19.10 26.61
N ASN A 153 -24.17 -19.50 26.24
CA ASN A 153 -25.31 -19.63 27.14
C ASN A 153 -25.47 -21.07 27.69
N MET A 154 -24.61 -21.99 27.26
CA MET A 154 -24.48 -23.36 27.76
C MET A 154 -23.18 -23.49 28.54
#